data_AF-A0A453KA60-F1
#
_entry.id   AF-A0A453KA60-F1
#
_cell.length_a   1.000
_cell.length_b   1.000
_cell.length_c   1.000
_cell.angle_alpha   90.00
_cell.angle_beta   90.00
_cell.angle_gamma   90.00
#
_symmetry.space_group_name_H-M   'P 1'
#
loop_
_entity.id
_entity.type
_entity.pdbx_description
1 polymer ?
#
loop_
_entity_poly.entity_id
_entity_poly.type
_entity_poly.pdbx_seq_one_letter_code
_entity_poly.pdbx_strand_id
1 'polypeptide(L)'
;VSEVQGDDVVCVIKNSATLAGSLFTLHCSQIHIDMPTLSDEDKDVMKKWGAPNKIDFLSLSYTRHAEDVRQAREFLSKLGDLSQTLIFAKIENVEGLNHFDEILEEADGIILSRGNLGIDLPPEKVFLFQKSALHKCNMAGKPAVVTRVVDSMTDNLRPTRAEATDVANAVLDGSDAILLGAETLRGLYPVETISTVGRICAEAEKVFNQDLYFKRTVKYVGEPMTHLESIASSAVRAAIKVKASVIICFTSSGRAASAG
;
A
#
# COMPACT_ATOMS: atom_id res chain seq x y z
N VAL A 1 -0.82 -25.43 -16.75
CA VAL A 1 -0.21 -25.72 -18.06
C VAL A 1 -0.14 -27.23 -18.23
N SER A 2 -0.66 -27.77 -19.32
CA SER A 2 -0.52 -29.19 -19.66
C SER A 2 0.63 -29.42 -20.65
N GLU A 3 0.80 -28.50 -21.60
CA GLU A 3 1.82 -28.59 -22.65
C GLU A 3 2.23 -27.20 -23.12
N VAL A 4 3.47 -27.05 -23.60
CA VAL A 4 3.98 -25.86 -24.29
C VAL A 4 4.34 -26.27 -25.71
N GLN A 5 3.76 -25.61 -26.71
CA GLN A 5 3.92 -25.92 -28.12
C GLN A 5 4.42 -24.67 -28.87
N GLY A 6 5.74 -24.50 -28.96
CA GLY A 6 6.33 -23.28 -29.53
C GLY A 6 5.94 -22.06 -28.70
N ASP A 7 5.25 -21.10 -29.34
CA ASP A 7 4.74 -19.88 -28.70
C ASP A 7 3.38 -20.08 -28.01
N ASP A 8 2.73 -21.24 -28.21
CA ASP A 8 1.42 -21.54 -27.64
C ASP A 8 1.53 -22.32 -26.31
N VAL A 9 0.64 -22.01 -25.38
CA VAL A 9 0.53 -22.71 -24.09
C VAL A 9 -0.83 -23.39 -23.98
N VAL A 10 -0.82 -24.72 -23.92
CA VAL A 10 -2.04 -25.50 -23.73
C VAL A 10 -2.35 -25.58 -22.24
N CYS A 11 -3.55 -25.14 -21.86
CA CYS A 11 -4.02 -25.12 -20.48
C CYS A 11 -5.25 -26.00 -20.28
N VAL A 12 -5.35 -26.60 -19.10
CA VAL A 12 -6.54 -27.33 -18.65
C VAL A 12 -7.34 -26.43 -17.73
N ILE A 13 -8.62 -26.23 -18.05
CA ILE A 13 -9.54 -25.45 -17.23
C ILE A 13 -9.82 -26.23 -15.94
N LYS A 14 -9.49 -25.63 -14.79
CA LYS A 14 -9.71 -26.25 -13.46
C LYS A 14 -11.07 -25.94 -12.85
N ASN A 15 -11.70 -24.84 -13.26
CA ASN A 15 -12.98 -24.39 -12.74
C ASN A 15 -13.76 -23.64 -13.82
N SER A 16 -15.09 -23.75 -13.79
CA SER A 16 -15.97 -23.02 -14.71
C SER A 16 -16.01 -21.54 -14.36
N ALA A 17 -15.91 -20.68 -15.38
CA ALA A 17 -16.07 -19.23 -15.27
C ALA A 17 -16.67 -18.67 -16.57
N THR A 18 -17.36 -17.54 -16.49
CA THR A 18 -17.79 -16.78 -17.67
C THR A 18 -16.81 -15.62 -17.87
N LEU A 19 -16.14 -15.62 -19.03
CA LEU A 19 -15.27 -14.53 -19.43
C LEU A 19 -16.10 -13.51 -20.22
N ALA A 20 -16.23 -12.29 -19.68
CA ALA A 20 -16.99 -11.21 -20.30
C ALA A 20 -16.07 -10.03 -20.65
N GLY A 21 -16.25 -9.47 -21.85
CA GLY A 21 -15.43 -8.37 -22.37
C GLY A 21 -14.43 -8.82 -23.43
N SER A 22 -13.68 -7.85 -23.96
CA SER A 22 -12.67 -8.07 -25.01
C SER A 22 -11.23 -8.10 -24.49
N LEU A 23 -11.02 -7.74 -23.23
CA LEU A 23 -9.69 -7.66 -22.61
C LEU A 23 -9.70 -8.47 -21.30
N PHE A 24 -8.70 -9.34 -21.14
CA PHE A 24 -8.52 -10.15 -19.94
C PHE A 24 -7.11 -9.94 -19.39
N THR A 25 -7.00 -9.90 -18.07
CA THR A 25 -5.71 -9.90 -17.39
C THR A 25 -5.27 -11.34 -17.17
N LEU A 26 -4.11 -11.68 -17.71
CA LEU A 26 -3.45 -12.96 -17.43
C LEU A 26 -2.51 -12.78 -16.23
N HIS A 27 -2.64 -13.66 -15.24
CA HIS A 27 -1.73 -13.73 -14.11
C HIS A 27 -0.92 -15.02 -14.19
N CYS A 28 0.40 -14.90 -14.13
CA CYS A 28 1.31 -16.03 -14.05
C CYS A 28 1.96 -16.03 -12.68
N SER A 29 1.53 -16.95 -11.81
CA SER A 29 2.03 -17.03 -10.44
C SER A 29 3.28 -17.89 -10.34
N GLN A 30 4.11 -17.61 -9.33
CA GLN A 30 5.30 -18.39 -8.97
C GLN A 30 6.35 -18.52 -10.09
N ILE A 31 6.39 -17.56 -11.01
CA ILE A 31 7.42 -17.44 -12.04
C ILE A 31 7.98 -16.02 -12.05
N HIS A 32 9.25 -15.88 -12.42
CA HIS A 32 9.83 -14.58 -12.72
C HIS A 32 9.36 -14.14 -14.12
N ILE A 33 8.85 -12.92 -14.22
CA ILE A 33 8.38 -12.33 -15.48
C ILE A 33 9.41 -11.31 -15.93
N ASP A 34 10.16 -11.59 -17.00
CA ASP A 34 11.21 -10.70 -17.51
C ASP A 34 10.62 -9.55 -18.35
N MET A 35 9.80 -8.72 -17.70
CA MET A 35 9.30 -7.47 -18.25
C MET A 35 9.85 -6.28 -17.45
N PRO A 36 10.13 -5.14 -18.10
CA PRO A 36 10.51 -3.93 -17.38
C PRO A 36 9.35 -3.48 -16.48
N THR A 37 9.68 -2.92 -15.31
CA THR A 37 8.68 -2.44 -14.34
C THR A 37 7.93 -1.23 -14.87
N LEU A 38 8.58 -0.38 -15.68
CA LEU A 38 7.92 0.67 -16.44
C LEU A 38 7.99 0.35 -17.93
N SER A 39 6.83 0.13 -18.54
CA SER A 39 6.69 0.02 -19.98
C SER A 39 6.95 1.37 -20.67
N ASP A 40 7.09 1.35 -21.99
CA ASP A 40 7.23 2.58 -22.75
C ASP A 40 5.94 3.42 -22.74
N GLU A 41 4.77 2.78 -22.61
CA GLU A 41 3.48 3.45 -22.43
C GLU A 41 3.39 4.14 -21.07
N ASP A 42 3.81 3.46 -19.99
CA ASP A 42 3.87 4.07 -18.65
C ASP A 42 4.73 5.33 -18.65
N LYS A 43 5.93 5.24 -19.26
CA LYS A 43 6.85 6.37 -19.41
C LYS A 43 6.23 7.50 -20.22
N ASP A 44 5.48 7.19 -21.28
CA ASP A 44 4.81 8.19 -22.12
C ASP A 44 3.69 8.91 -21.38
N VAL A 45 2.85 8.17 -20.62
CA VAL A 45 1.79 8.75 -19.77
C VAL A 45 2.39 9.63 -18.68
N MET A 46 3.45 9.18 -18.01
CA MET A 46 4.15 9.98 -17.00
C MET A 46 4.70 11.29 -17.59
N LYS A 47 5.22 11.26 -18.83
CA LYS A 47 5.71 12.46 -19.54
C LYS A 47 4.60 13.41 -19.97
N LYS A 48 3.58 12.88 -20.66
CA LYS A 48 2.55 13.68 -21.32
C LYS A 48 1.41 14.11 -20.40
N TRP A 49 1.16 13.34 -19.35
CA TRP A 49 0.07 13.58 -18.42
C TRP A 49 0.59 13.80 -17.00
N GLY A 50 1.49 12.95 -16.50
CA GLY A 50 2.02 13.07 -15.14
C GLY A 50 2.73 14.39 -14.86
N ALA A 51 3.70 14.75 -15.71
CA ALA A 51 4.53 15.95 -15.52
C ALA A 51 3.74 17.26 -15.63
N PRO A 52 2.87 17.46 -16.65
CA PRO A 52 2.03 18.66 -16.71
C PRO A 52 1.07 18.81 -15.51
N ASN A 53 0.61 17.69 -14.92
CA ASN A 53 -0.31 17.69 -13.79
C ASN A 53 0.39 17.66 -12.42
N LYS A 54 1.72 17.59 -12.37
CA LYS A 54 2.52 17.60 -11.13
C LYS A 54 2.03 16.56 -10.11
N ILE A 55 1.95 15.30 -10.54
CA ILE A 55 1.48 14.20 -9.69
C ILE A 55 2.26 14.11 -8.37
N ASP A 56 1.56 13.98 -7.25
CA ASP A 56 2.17 13.88 -5.92
C ASP A 56 2.68 12.46 -5.62
N PHE A 57 1.97 11.45 -6.14
CA PHE A 57 2.25 10.04 -5.89
C PHE A 57 2.31 9.24 -7.19
N LEU A 58 3.29 8.33 -7.29
CA LEU A 58 3.35 7.26 -8.26
C LEU A 58 3.07 5.93 -7.55
N SER A 59 2.01 5.25 -7.96
CA SER A 59 1.73 3.88 -7.51
C SER A 59 2.42 2.89 -8.45
N LEU A 60 3.56 2.33 -8.02
CA LEU A 60 4.40 1.46 -8.84
C LEU A 60 3.90 0.01 -8.75
N SER A 61 3.21 -0.44 -9.79
CA SER A 61 2.64 -1.81 -9.85
C SER A 61 3.73 -2.88 -10.00
N TYR A 62 3.48 -4.05 -9.44
CA TYR A 62 4.35 -5.24 -9.50
C TYR A 62 5.81 -4.93 -9.16
N THR A 63 6.03 -4.17 -8.08
CA THR A 63 7.40 -3.91 -7.61
C THR A 63 7.98 -5.21 -7.06
N ARG A 64 9.13 -5.63 -7.60
CA ARG A 64 9.79 -6.92 -7.29
C ARG A 64 11.09 -6.75 -6.54
N HIS A 65 11.79 -5.64 -6.78
CA HIS A 65 13.10 -5.34 -6.20
C HIS A 65 13.26 -3.86 -5.88
N ALA A 66 14.24 -3.53 -5.06
CA ALA A 66 14.67 -2.16 -4.82
C ALA A 66 15.00 -1.40 -6.12
N GLU A 67 15.56 -2.09 -7.11
CA GLU A 67 15.97 -1.50 -8.38
C GLU A 67 14.78 -0.95 -9.20
N ASP A 68 13.60 -1.55 -9.09
CA ASP A 68 12.39 -1.07 -9.74
C ASP A 68 12.03 0.34 -9.27
N VAL A 69 12.15 0.57 -7.96
CA VAL A 69 11.90 1.87 -7.33
C VAL A 69 12.97 2.88 -7.75
N ARG A 70 14.24 2.48 -7.79
CA ARG A 70 15.34 3.35 -8.22
C ARG A 70 15.19 3.78 -9.68
N GLN A 71 14.83 2.86 -10.57
CA GLN A 71 14.58 3.16 -11.98
C GLN A 71 13.39 4.12 -12.16
N ALA A 72 12.30 3.90 -11.42
CA ALA A 72 11.17 4.81 -11.42
C ALA A 72 11.56 6.21 -10.90
N ARG A 73 12.37 6.28 -9.83
CA ARG A 73 12.90 7.54 -9.30
C ARG A 73 13.77 8.26 -10.30
N GLU A 74 14.72 7.56 -10.92
CA GLU A 74 15.61 8.13 -11.93
C GLU A 74 14.80 8.69 -13.09
N PHE A 75 13.79 7.96 -13.56
CA PHE A 75 12.91 8.41 -14.62
C PHE A 75 12.12 9.67 -14.23
N LEU A 76 11.47 9.69 -13.05
CA LEU A 76 10.74 10.85 -12.54
C LEU A 76 11.65 12.09 -12.39
N SER A 77 12.89 11.91 -11.91
CA SER A 77 13.84 13.00 -11.74
C SER A 77 14.22 13.69 -13.05
N LYS A 78 14.14 12.98 -14.18
CA LYS A 78 14.38 13.52 -15.53
C LYS A 78 13.19 14.33 -16.06
N LEU A 79 12.03 14.26 -15.40
CA LEU A 79 10.78 14.92 -15.82
C LEU A 79 10.53 16.26 -15.10
N GLY A 80 11.60 16.93 -14.65
CA GLY A 80 11.52 18.27 -14.06
C GLY A 80 10.89 18.28 -12.67
N ASP A 81 9.71 18.89 -12.54
CA ASP A 81 9.02 19.11 -11.26
C ASP A 81 8.61 17.82 -10.54
N LEU A 82 8.68 16.65 -11.20
CA LEU A 82 8.33 15.36 -10.59
C LEU A 82 9.43 14.75 -9.71
N SER A 83 10.55 15.44 -9.49
CA SER A 83 11.60 14.97 -8.58
C SER A 83 11.13 14.75 -7.12
N GLN A 84 10.03 15.39 -6.72
CA GLN A 84 9.43 15.27 -5.39
C GLN A 84 8.25 14.28 -5.34
N THR A 85 7.84 13.70 -6.48
CA THR A 85 6.77 12.71 -6.53
C THR A 85 7.15 11.50 -5.68
N LEU A 86 6.26 11.11 -4.76
CA LEU A 86 6.47 10.00 -3.86
C LEU A 86 6.15 8.67 -4.55
N ILE A 87 7.01 7.67 -4.42
CA ILE A 87 6.84 6.36 -5.03
C ILE A 87 6.30 5.38 -3.99
N PHE A 88 5.06 4.92 -4.21
CA PHE A 88 4.43 3.89 -3.42
C PHE A 88 4.56 2.54 -4.15
N ALA A 89 5.42 1.67 -3.63
CA ALA A 89 5.63 0.35 -4.20
C ALA A 89 4.44 -0.57 -3.88
N LYS A 90 3.83 -1.16 -4.91
CA LYS A 90 2.78 -2.15 -4.75
C LYS A 90 3.39 -3.54 -4.66
N ILE A 91 3.13 -4.22 -3.55
CA ILE A 91 3.54 -5.61 -3.33
C ILE A 91 2.40 -6.52 -3.79
N GLU A 92 2.61 -7.19 -4.92
CA GLU A 92 1.55 -7.90 -5.68
C GLU A 92 1.86 -9.38 -5.96
N ASN A 93 3.10 -9.82 -5.72
CA ASN A 93 3.55 -11.18 -6.00
C ASN A 93 4.53 -11.69 -4.92
N VAL A 94 4.89 -12.97 -4.98
CA VAL A 94 5.83 -13.59 -4.03
C VAL A 94 7.24 -13.01 -4.14
N GLU A 95 7.66 -12.59 -5.33
CA GLU A 95 8.98 -12.00 -5.54
C GLU A 95 9.16 -10.69 -4.78
N GLY A 96 8.19 -9.77 -4.89
CA GLY A 96 8.19 -8.53 -4.12
C GLY A 96 8.05 -8.75 -2.61
N LEU A 97 7.40 -9.84 -2.17
CA LEU A 97 7.41 -10.22 -0.75
C LEU A 97 8.78 -10.68 -0.27
N ASN A 98 9.50 -11.46 -1.07
CA ASN A 98 10.83 -11.96 -0.70
C ASN A 98 11.86 -10.82 -0.60
N HIS A 99 11.71 -9.79 -1.43
CA HIS A 99 12.56 -8.59 -1.42
C HIS A 99 11.90 -7.41 -0.70
N PHE A 100 10.92 -7.67 0.16
CA PHE A 100 10.14 -6.60 0.79
C PHE A 100 11.00 -5.59 1.54
N ASP A 101 12.05 -6.04 2.24
CA ASP A 101 12.88 -5.17 3.06
C ASP A 101 13.68 -4.17 2.21
N GLU A 102 14.29 -4.63 1.11
CA GLU A 102 15.02 -3.72 0.20
C GLU A 102 14.08 -2.77 -0.57
N ILE A 103 12.86 -3.22 -0.93
CA ILE A 103 11.84 -2.36 -1.53
C ILE A 103 11.40 -1.31 -0.53
N LEU A 104 11.15 -1.72 0.71
CA LEU A 104 10.75 -0.82 1.78
C LEU A 104 11.83 0.23 2.03
N GLU A 105 13.12 -0.10 1.95
CA GLU A 105 14.21 0.88 2.10
C GLU A 105 14.21 1.98 1.02
N GLU A 106 13.88 1.65 -0.22
CA GLU A 106 13.91 2.59 -1.35
C GLU A 106 12.58 3.34 -1.59
N ALA A 107 11.43 2.70 -1.31
CA ALA A 107 10.11 3.29 -1.58
C ALA A 107 9.74 4.37 -0.56
N ASP A 108 8.91 5.34 -0.94
CA ASP A 108 8.40 6.34 0.00
C ASP A 108 7.22 5.81 0.82
N GLY A 109 6.59 4.75 0.35
CA GLY A 109 5.50 4.05 1.03
C GLY A 109 5.18 2.72 0.34
N ILE A 110 4.34 1.92 0.98
CA ILE A 110 3.97 0.59 0.50
C ILE A 110 2.45 0.51 0.31
N ILE A 111 2.02 -0.12 -0.79
CA ILE A 111 0.63 -0.51 -1.00
C ILE A 111 0.55 -2.04 -1.00
N LEU A 112 -0.13 -2.59 0.00
CA LEU A 112 -0.36 -4.02 0.17
C LEU A 112 -1.56 -4.46 -0.67
N SER A 113 -1.27 -4.99 -1.86
CA SER A 113 -2.27 -5.35 -2.87
C SER A 113 -2.75 -6.78 -2.70
N ARG A 114 -3.55 -7.01 -1.66
CA ARG A 114 -4.01 -8.35 -1.21
C ARG A 114 -4.76 -9.14 -2.27
N GLY A 115 -5.49 -8.47 -3.17
CA GLY A 115 -6.21 -9.12 -4.27
C GLY A 115 -5.27 -9.84 -5.24
N ASN A 116 -4.23 -9.14 -5.71
CA ASN A 116 -3.25 -9.72 -6.63
C ASN A 116 -2.32 -10.70 -5.90
N LEU A 117 -1.90 -10.34 -4.68
CA LEU A 117 -1.05 -11.20 -3.88
C LEU A 117 -1.73 -12.53 -3.49
N GLY A 118 -3.04 -12.53 -3.32
CA GLY A 118 -3.84 -13.73 -3.07
C GLY A 118 -3.94 -14.69 -4.26
N ILE A 119 -3.49 -14.29 -5.46
CA ILE A 119 -3.36 -15.19 -6.62
C ILE A 119 -2.09 -16.04 -6.48
N ASP A 120 -1.02 -15.44 -5.95
CA ASP A 120 0.28 -16.09 -5.79
C ASP A 120 0.39 -16.91 -4.49
N LEU A 121 -0.36 -16.51 -3.46
CA LEU A 121 -0.31 -17.11 -2.14
C LEU A 121 -1.59 -17.85 -1.77
N PRO A 122 -1.49 -18.96 -0.99
CA PRO A 122 -2.65 -19.55 -0.36
C PRO A 122 -3.41 -18.52 0.49
N PRO A 123 -4.75 -18.48 0.45
CA PRO A 123 -5.56 -17.47 1.11
C PRO A 123 -5.33 -17.44 2.63
N GLU A 124 -5.07 -18.60 3.24
CA GLU A 124 -4.77 -18.73 4.66
C GLU A 124 -3.40 -18.15 5.07
N LYS A 125 -2.55 -17.73 4.13
CA LYS A 125 -1.25 -17.10 4.44
C LYS A 125 -1.24 -15.60 4.24
N VAL A 126 -2.18 -15.02 3.49
CA VAL A 126 -2.18 -13.59 3.13
C VAL A 126 -2.13 -12.67 4.37
N PHE A 127 -2.86 -13.03 5.43
CA PHE A 127 -2.90 -12.25 6.67
C PHE A 127 -1.54 -12.16 7.39
N LEU A 128 -0.69 -13.20 7.28
CA LEU A 128 0.63 -13.22 7.91
C LEU A 128 1.50 -12.12 7.31
N PHE A 129 1.47 -12.00 5.98
CA PHE A 129 2.24 -11.00 5.25
C PHE A 129 1.72 -9.59 5.52
N GLN A 130 0.41 -9.38 5.52
CA GLN A 130 -0.17 -8.08 5.84
C GLN A 130 0.32 -7.59 7.21
N LYS A 131 0.19 -8.43 8.25
CA LYS A 131 0.61 -8.06 9.61
C LYS A 131 2.11 -7.78 9.69
N SER A 132 2.93 -8.63 9.07
CA SER A 132 4.38 -8.43 9.07
C SER A 132 4.79 -7.17 8.29
N ALA A 133 4.19 -6.92 7.14
CA ALA A 133 4.52 -5.79 6.28
C ALA A 133 4.09 -4.46 6.92
N LEU A 134 2.87 -4.39 7.45
CA LEU A 134 2.41 -3.22 8.20
C LEU A 134 3.33 -2.94 9.39
N HIS A 135 3.71 -3.96 10.16
CA HIS A 135 4.65 -3.77 11.26
C HIS A 135 5.99 -3.22 10.79
N LYS A 136 6.58 -3.78 9.72
CA LYS A 136 7.86 -3.31 9.17
C LYS A 136 7.79 -1.88 8.65
N CYS A 137 6.73 -1.52 7.92
CA CYS A 137 6.50 -0.15 7.44
C CYS A 137 6.42 0.85 8.61
N ASN A 138 5.63 0.52 9.62
CA ASN A 138 5.49 1.32 10.83
C ASN A 138 6.82 1.53 11.56
N MET A 139 7.61 0.46 11.70
CA MET A 139 8.92 0.55 12.35
C MET A 139 9.95 1.32 11.51
N ALA A 140 9.79 1.34 10.18
CA ALA A 140 10.60 2.14 9.27
C ALA A 140 10.12 3.59 9.12
N GLY A 141 8.97 3.95 9.72
CA GLY A 141 8.36 5.27 9.56
C GLY A 141 7.88 5.55 8.14
N LYS A 142 7.49 4.52 7.38
CA LYS A 142 7.03 4.63 5.99
C LYS A 142 5.53 4.31 5.88
N PRO A 143 4.72 5.15 5.23
CA PRO A 143 3.29 4.93 5.09
C PRO A 143 2.94 3.59 4.45
N ALA A 144 1.96 2.89 5.03
CA ALA A 144 1.45 1.63 4.53
C ALA A 144 -0.05 1.67 4.24
N VAL A 145 -0.39 1.34 2.99
CA VAL A 145 -1.75 1.39 2.47
C VAL A 145 -2.28 -0.02 2.24
N VAL A 146 -3.49 -0.31 2.70
CA VAL A 146 -4.16 -1.61 2.47
C VAL A 146 -5.32 -1.42 1.50
N THR A 147 -5.53 -2.38 0.58
CA THR A 147 -6.64 -2.35 -0.40
C THR A 147 -7.52 -3.61 -0.34
N ARG A 148 -8.64 -3.58 -1.07
CA ARG A 148 -9.64 -4.65 -1.22
C ARG A 148 -10.23 -5.10 0.11
N VAL A 149 -10.80 -4.16 0.87
CA VAL A 149 -11.34 -4.40 2.21
C VAL A 149 -12.86 -4.52 2.25
N VAL A 150 -13.58 -4.01 1.23
CA VAL A 150 -15.06 -3.96 1.19
C VAL A 150 -15.60 -4.24 -0.21
N ASP A 151 -15.04 -5.23 -0.91
CA ASP A 151 -15.35 -5.55 -2.31
C ASP A 151 -16.86 -5.71 -2.59
N SER A 152 -17.61 -6.29 -1.65
CA SER A 152 -19.05 -6.49 -1.77
C SER A 152 -19.84 -5.19 -1.91
N MET A 153 -19.29 -4.07 -1.45
CA MET A 153 -19.93 -2.76 -1.54
C MET A 153 -19.96 -2.18 -2.96
N THR A 154 -19.29 -2.84 -3.92
CA THR A 154 -19.46 -2.52 -5.35
C THR A 154 -20.94 -2.65 -5.75
N ASP A 155 -21.61 -3.72 -5.30
CA ASP A 155 -22.99 -4.04 -5.66
C ASP A 155 -23.97 -3.88 -4.49
N ASN A 156 -23.48 -3.75 -3.26
CA ASN A 156 -24.30 -3.73 -2.05
C ASN A 156 -24.11 -2.44 -1.24
N LEU A 157 -25.20 -1.93 -0.66
CA LEU A 157 -25.19 -0.72 0.16
C LEU A 157 -24.40 -0.87 1.48
N ARG A 158 -24.15 -2.11 1.93
CA ARG A 158 -23.50 -2.40 3.21
C ARG A 158 -22.43 -3.49 3.03
N PRO A 159 -21.30 -3.39 3.74
CA PRO A 159 -20.31 -4.46 3.73
C PRO A 159 -20.82 -5.65 4.54
N THR A 160 -20.21 -6.80 4.31
CA THR A 160 -20.36 -7.96 5.17
C THR A 160 -19.71 -7.73 6.54
N ARG A 161 -20.05 -8.56 7.53
CA ARG A 161 -19.39 -8.52 8.85
C ARG A 161 -17.90 -8.81 8.77
N ALA A 162 -17.48 -9.68 7.84
CA ALA A 162 -16.09 -10.02 7.63
C ALA A 162 -15.31 -8.81 7.09
N GLU A 163 -15.83 -8.13 6.07
CA GLU A 163 -15.22 -6.93 5.50
C GLU A 163 -15.17 -5.76 6.50
N ALA A 164 -16.24 -5.54 7.26
CA ALA A 164 -16.21 -4.52 8.32
C ALA A 164 -15.14 -4.83 9.38
N THR A 165 -14.95 -6.10 9.73
CA THR A 165 -13.92 -6.55 10.66
C THR A 165 -12.52 -6.44 10.04
N ASP A 166 -12.40 -6.66 8.73
CA ASP A 166 -11.14 -6.55 8.00
C ASP A 166 -10.64 -5.10 7.93
N VAL A 167 -11.53 -4.13 7.64
CA VAL A 167 -11.21 -2.69 7.74
C VAL A 167 -10.72 -2.34 9.15
N ALA A 168 -11.47 -2.74 10.19
CA ALA A 168 -11.10 -2.44 11.56
C ALA A 168 -9.73 -3.05 11.94
N ASN A 169 -9.47 -4.29 11.55
CA ASN A 169 -8.19 -4.94 11.83
C ASN A 169 -7.03 -4.32 11.06
N ALA A 170 -7.23 -3.86 9.82
CA ALA A 170 -6.19 -3.15 9.07
C ALA A 170 -5.74 -1.88 9.80
N VAL A 171 -6.69 -1.13 10.38
CA VAL A 171 -6.39 0.03 11.24
C VAL A 171 -5.66 -0.39 12.51
N LEU A 172 -6.13 -1.44 13.19
CA LEU A 172 -5.50 -1.93 14.44
C LEU A 172 -4.11 -2.54 14.22
N ASP A 173 -3.83 -3.06 13.03
CA ASP A 173 -2.51 -3.52 12.61
C ASP A 173 -1.56 -2.36 12.26
N GLY A 174 -2.07 -1.13 12.21
CA GLY A 174 -1.30 0.10 11.96
C GLY A 174 -1.19 0.46 10.48
N SER A 175 -2.23 0.28 9.68
CA SER A 175 -2.26 0.85 8.33
C SER A 175 -2.53 2.35 8.37
N ASP A 176 -1.74 3.13 7.60
CA ASP A 176 -1.89 4.57 7.47
C ASP A 176 -3.07 4.98 6.56
N ALA A 177 -3.43 4.14 5.59
CA ALA A 177 -4.52 4.41 4.68
C ALA A 177 -5.21 3.16 4.14
N ILE A 178 -6.49 3.33 3.82
CA ILE A 178 -7.31 2.32 3.15
C ILE A 178 -7.62 2.81 1.73
N LEU A 179 -7.25 2.01 0.73
CA LEU A 179 -7.47 2.31 -0.69
C LEU A 179 -8.68 1.54 -1.22
N LEU A 180 -9.70 2.30 -1.62
CA LEU A 180 -10.91 1.80 -2.29
C LEU A 180 -10.72 1.87 -3.81
N GLY A 181 -10.97 0.76 -4.50
CA GLY A 181 -10.72 0.60 -5.92
C GLY A 181 -12.02 0.49 -6.72
N ALA A 182 -12.50 -0.73 -6.92
CA ALA A 182 -13.70 -0.98 -7.70
C ALA A 182 -14.96 -0.32 -7.10
N GLU A 183 -14.98 -0.21 -5.78
CA GLU A 183 -16.09 0.31 -4.99
C GLU A 183 -16.36 1.79 -5.30
N THR A 184 -15.31 2.57 -5.60
CA THR A 184 -15.41 3.99 -5.95
C THR A 184 -15.34 4.22 -7.46
N LEU A 185 -14.64 3.37 -8.21
CA LEU A 185 -14.49 3.49 -9.67
C LEU A 185 -15.77 3.12 -10.43
N ARG A 186 -16.42 2.02 -10.05
CA ARG A 186 -17.57 1.45 -10.78
C ARG A 186 -18.68 0.94 -9.87
N GLY A 187 -18.56 1.11 -8.56
CA GLY A 187 -19.55 0.67 -7.58
C GLY A 187 -20.83 1.52 -7.64
N LEU A 188 -21.93 0.92 -7.22
CA LEU A 188 -23.25 1.56 -7.18
C LEU A 188 -23.39 2.56 -6.02
N TYR A 189 -22.55 2.44 -4.98
CA TYR A 189 -22.66 3.19 -3.72
C TYR A 189 -21.31 3.80 -3.26
N PRO A 190 -20.63 4.61 -4.08
CA PRO A 190 -19.27 5.09 -3.78
C PRO A 190 -19.22 6.00 -2.55
N VAL A 191 -20.21 6.88 -2.36
CA VAL A 191 -20.28 7.80 -1.22
C VAL A 191 -20.53 7.06 0.08
N GLU A 192 -21.46 6.11 0.07
CA GLU A 192 -21.80 5.28 1.22
C GLU A 192 -20.65 4.35 1.60
N THR A 193 -19.90 3.86 0.62
CA THR A 193 -18.68 3.07 0.85
C THR A 193 -17.67 3.90 1.63
N ILE A 194 -17.32 5.09 1.14
CA ILE A 194 -16.35 5.98 1.81
C ILE A 194 -16.84 6.33 3.23
N SER A 195 -18.12 6.70 3.39
CA SER A 195 -18.69 7.05 4.68
C SER A 195 -18.69 5.87 5.67
N THR A 196 -18.96 4.65 5.18
CA THR A 196 -19.00 3.46 6.02
C THR A 196 -17.61 3.03 6.46
N VAL A 197 -16.65 3.00 5.54
CA VAL A 197 -15.24 2.70 5.84
C VAL A 197 -14.68 3.72 6.83
N GLY A 198 -14.91 5.03 6.60
CA GLY A 198 -14.46 6.08 7.52
C GLY A 198 -15.04 5.94 8.93
N ARG A 199 -16.32 5.56 9.07
CA ARG A 199 -16.92 5.28 10.39
C ARG A 199 -16.28 4.06 11.07
N ILE A 200 -15.96 3.02 10.32
CA ILE A 200 -15.30 1.83 10.88
C ILE A 200 -13.89 2.19 11.37
N CYS A 201 -13.12 2.95 10.58
CA CYS A 201 -11.79 3.43 10.99
C CYS A 201 -11.87 4.23 12.30
N ALA A 202 -12.81 5.18 12.38
CA ALA A 202 -13.02 5.98 13.58
C ALA A 202 -13.40 5.16 14.83
N GLU A 203 -14.14 4.06 14.69
CA GLU A 203 -14.41 3.15 15.82
C GLU A 203 -13.17 2.32 16.22
N ALA A 204 -12.38 1.86 15.24
CA ALA A 204 -11.15 1.12 15.50
C ALA A 204 -10.09 1.98 16.21
N GLU A 205 -9.93 3.24 15.80
CA GLU A 205 -9.00 4.19 16.41
C GLU A 205 -9.28 4.44 17.90
N LYS A 206 -10.55 4.38 18.34
CA LYS A 206 -10.92 4.56 19.76
C LYS A 206 -10.37 3.48 20.68
N VAL A 207 -10.15 2.27 20.16
CA VAL A 207 -9.67 1.13 20.96
C VAL A 207 -8.18 0.86 20.76
N PHE A 208 -7.52 1.63 19.88
CA PHE A 208 -6.09 1.51 19.65
C PHE A 208 -5.28 2.01 20.86
N ASN A 209 -4.39 1.17 21.39
CA ASN A 209 -3.59 1.51 22.57
C ASN A 209 -2.35 2.33 22.18
N GLN A 210 -2.56 3.64 22.01
CA GLN A 210 -1.53 4.60 21.60
C GLN A 210 -0.31 4.63 22.54
N ASP A 211 -0.51 4.56 23.86
CA ASP A 211 0.60 4.59 24.84
C ASP A 211 1.50 3.35 24.73
N LEU A 212 0.89 2.17 24.60
CA LEU A 212 1.65 0.93 24.40
C LEU A 212 2.39 0.94 23.06
N TYR A 213 1.72 1.40 22.00
CA TYR A 213 2.30 1.49 20.68
C TYR A 213 3.51 2.42 20.66
N PHE A 214 3.37 3.64 21.16
CA PHE A 214 4.45 4.62 21.29
C PHE A 214 5.67 4.06 22.04
N LYS A 215 5.45 3.40 23.18
CA LYS A 215 6.54 2.78 23.96
C LYS A 215 7.28 1.69 23.18
N ARG A 216 6.57 0.90 22.36
CA ARG A 216 7.18 -0.14 21.53
C ARG A 216 8.00 0.48 20.41
N THR A 217 7.48 1.49 19.72
CA THR A 217 8.19 2.17 18.63
C THR A 217 9.47 2.85 19.12
N VAL A 218 9.40 3.62 20.22
CA VAL A 218 10.58 4.26 20.83
C VAL A 218 11.65 3.23 21.22
N LYS A 219 11.23 2.08 21.76
CA LYS A 219 12.14 0.99 22.11
C LYS A 219 12.78 0.34 20.87
N TYR A 220 12.03 0.22 19.77
CA TYR A 220 12.53 -0.36 18.53
C TYR A 220 13.58 0.53 17.86
N VAL A 221 13.30 1.83 17.74
CA VAL A 221 14.25 2.80 17.15
C VAL A 221 15.56 2.84 17.95
N GLY A 222 15.47 2.77 19.28
CA GLY A 222 16.64 2.70 20.15
C GLY A 222 17.37 4.04 20.30
N GLU A 223 18.59 4.00 20.83
CA GLU A 223 19.43 5.17 21.10
C GLU A 223 20.81 5.01 20.44
N PRO A 224 21.40 6.08 19.86
CA PRO A 224 20.86 7.44 19.77
C PRO A 224 19.87 7.62 18.60
N MET A 225 18.82 8.43 18.82
CA MET A 225 17.90 8.87 17.77
C MET A 225 18.47 10.09 17.03
N THR A 226 17.96 10.38 15.83
CA THR A 226 18.24 11.67 15.18
C THR A 226 17.63 12.83 15.97
N HIS A 227 18.09 14.06 15.70
CA HIS A 227 17.52 15.25 16.34
C HIS A 227 16.02 15.42 16.06
N LEU A 228 15.57 15.13 14.84
CA LEU A 228 14.17 15.26 14.46
C LEU A 228 13.30 14.24 15.18
N GLU A 229 13.69 12.97 15.19
CA GLU A 229 12.98 11.90 15.91
C GLU A 229 12.96 12.16 17.43
N SER A 230 14.04 12.71 17.99
CA SER A 230 14.11 13.07 19.41
C SER A 230 13.10 14.16 19.78
N ILE A 231 12.94 15.17 18.91
CA ILE A 231 11.95 16.25 19.10
C ILE A 231 10.53 15.70 18.92
N ALA A 232 10.28 14.93 17.86
CA ALA A 232 8.97 14.38 17.54
C ALA A 232 8.47 13.43 18.64
N SER A 233 9.31 12.47 19.08
CA SER A 233 8.99 11.56 20.18
C SER A 233 8.74 12.31 21.51
N SER A 234 9.49 13.39 21.78
CA SER A 234 9.26 14.23 22.95
C SER A 234 7.92 14.96 22.89
N ALA A 235 7.53 15.47 21.71
CA ALA A 235 6.24 16.12 21.49
C ALA A 235 5.08 15.13 21.69
N VAL A 236 5.16 13.94 21.10
CA VAL A 236 4.15 12.88 21.28
C VAL A 236 4.04 12.48 22.76
N ARG A 237 5.17 12.27 23.44
CA ARG A 237 5.19 11.95 24.87
C ARG A 237 4.54 13.04 25.73
N ALA A 238 4.81 14.30 25.43
CA ALA A 238 4.19 15.43 26.13
C ALA A 238 2.68 15.47 25.89
N ALA A 239 2.25 15.32 24.64
CA ALA A 239 0.85 15.31 24.23
C ALA A 239 0.05 14.20 24.94
N ILE A 240 0.58 12.98 24.99
CA ILE A 240 -0.06 11.85 25.70
C ILE A 240 -0.23 12.17 27.19
N LYS A 241 0.81 12.70 27.85
CA LYS A 241 0.79 12.99 29.30
C LYS A 241 -0.21 14.07 29.68
N VAL A 242 -0.29 15.15 28.89
CA VAL A 242 -1.18 16.28 29.17
C VAL A 242 -2.57 16.10 28.53
N LYS A 243 -2.78 15.00 27.79
CA LYS A 243 -3.98 14.74 26.98
C LYS A 243 -4.28 15.91 26.03
N ALA A 244 -3.25 16.38 25.33
CA ALA A 244 -3.39 17.45 24.35
C ALA A 244 -4.36 17.02 23.23
N SER A 245 -5.17 17.96 22.76
CA SER A 245 -6.10 17.71 21.66
C SER A 245 -5.39 17.69 20.29
N VAL A 246 -4.28 18.41 20.14
CA VAL A 246 -3.58 18.62 18.87
C VAL A 246 -2.07 18.82 19.11
N ILE A 247 -1.26 18.34 18.17
CA ILE A 247 0.16 18.70 18.03
C ILE A 247 0.29 19.59 16.78
N ILE A 248 0.88 20.78 16.91
CA ILE A 248 1.08 21.70 15.78
C ILE A 248 2.54 21.59 15.33
N CYS A 249 2.77 21.18 14.09
CA CYS A 249 4.10 21.05 13.51
C CYS A 249 4.27 22.03 12.34
N PHE A 250 5.21 22.97 12.46
CA PHE A 250 5.60 23.86 11.37
C PHE A 250 6.68 23.18 10.53
N THR A 251 6.42 22.97 9.24
CA THR A 251 7.35 22.31 8.34
C THR A 251 7.22 22.84 6.93
N SER A 252 8.35 22.98 6.22
CA SER A 252 8.39 23.38 4.80
C SER A 252 8.47 22.18 3.86
N SER A 253 8.97 21.03 4.34
CA SER A 253 9.18 19.82 3.53
C SER A 253 8.31 18.63 3.96
N GLY A 254 7.55 18.75 5.04
CA GLY A 254 6.75 17.65 5.59
C GLY A 254 7.53 16.70 6.50
N ARG A 255 8.86 16.62 6.39
CA ARG A 255 9.69 15.64 7.14
C ARG A 255 9.50 15.68 8.65
N ALA A 256 9.30 16.86 9.23
CA ALA A 256 9.07 17.00 10.67
C ALA A 256 7.68 16.51 11.10
N ALA A 257 6.68 16.54 10.21
CA ALA A 257 5.37 15.96 10.46
C ALA A 257 5.39 14.43 10.31
N SER A 258 6.22 13.90 9.41
CA SER A 258 6.38 12.45 9.16
C SER A 258 7.29 11.73 10.17
N ALA A 259 8.07 12.45 10.97
CA ALA A 259 9.01 11.86 11.93
C ALA A 259 8.39 11.46 13.29
N GLY A 260 7.08 11.70 13.47
CA GLY A 260 6.33 11.48 14.71
C GLY A 260 5.70 10.11 14.84
#